data_AF-X0ZT34-F1
#
_entry.id   AF-X0ZT34-F1
#
_cell.length_a   1.000
_cell.length_b   1.000
_cell.length_c   1.000
_cell.angle_alpha   90.00
_cell.angle_beta   90.00
_cell.angle_gamma   90.00
#
_symmetry.space_group_name_H-M   'P 1'
#
loop_
_entity.id
_entity.type
_entity.pdbx_description
1 polymer ?
#
loop_
_entity_poly.entity_id
_entity_poly.type
_entity_poly.pdbx_seq_one_letter_code
_entity_poly.pdbx_strand_id
1 'polypeptide(L)'
;MAGEKKIRALSFDSALLIHLGDAITALTNEWEWVEVNDTVADVVAEAKDSVESWYSDMLIGSVATWIINPPSGWLVLDGSTYANADYPELSDLLPAHLISGANFTLPDVEEAFP
;
A
#
# COMPACT_ATOMS: atom_id res chain seq x y z
N MET A 1 -14.44 28.14 -1.76
CA MET A 1 -15.69 27.80 -2.47
C MET A 1 -15.78 26.29 -2.49
N ALA A 2 -16.81 25.69 -1.88
CA ALA A 2 -16.96 24.24 -1.90
C ALA A 2 -17.20 23.79 -3.35
N GLY A 3 -16.35 22.90 -3.86
CA GLY A 3 -16.49 22.37 -5.23
C GLY A 3 -17.86 21.74 -5.47
N GLU A 4 -18.19 21.56 -6.75
CA GLU A 4 -19.46 21.00 -7.20
C GLU A 4 -19.78 19.65 -6.50
N LYS A 5 -20.98 19.53 -5.92
CA LYS A 5 -21.42 18.28 -5.27
C LYS A 5 -21.68 17.22 -6.33
N LYS A 6 -20.74 16.28 -6.49
CA LYS A 6 -20.92 15.10 -7.34
C LYS A 6 -21.83 14.08 -6.63
N ILE A 7 -23.05 13.87 -7.13
CA ILE A 7 -23.99 12.85 -6.64
C ILE A 7 -23.74 11.55 -7.43
N ARG A 8 -23.51 10.43 -6.74
CA ARG A 8 -23.20 9.10 -7.32
C ARG A 8 -24.46 8.25 -7.54
N ALA A 9 -25.47 8.82 -8.18
CA ALA A 9 -26.75 8.12 -8.42
C ALA A 9 -26.99 7.99 -9.93
N LEU A 10 -27.56 6.86 -10.34
CA LEU A 10 -28.07 6.63 -11.69
C LEU A 10 -29.59 6.82 -11.68
N SER A 11 -30.13 7.45 -12.71
CA SER A 11 -31.57 7.64 -12.91
C SER A 11 -31.95 7.32 -14.35
N PHE A 12 -33.22 7.00 -14.58
CA PHE A 12 -33.80 6.81 -15.90
C PHE A 12 -35.26 7.28 -15.90
N ASP A 13 -35.79 7.56 -17.09
CA ASP A 13 -37.20 7.93 -17.27
C ASP A 13 -38.09 6.69 -17.10
N SER A 14 -39.16 6.80 -16.30
CA SER A 14 -40.08 5.68 -16.05
C SER A 14 -40.78 5.16 -17.31
N ALA A 15 -40.90 5.99 -18.36
CA ALA A 15 -41.40 5.56 -19.66
C ALA A 15 -40.48 4.53 -20.36
N LEU A 16 -39.19 4.50 -19.99
CA LEU A 16 -38.19 3.60 -20.55
C LEU A 16 -38.01 2.30 -19.75
N LEU A 17 -38.90 2.02 -18.78
CA LEU A 17 -38.81 0.82 -17.95
C LEU A 17 -38.73 -0.48 -18.76
N ILE A 18 -39.38 -0.53 -19.92
CA ILE A 18 -39.33 -1.67 -20.85
C ILE A 18 -37.91 -1.92 -21.40
N HIS A 19 -37.09 -0.88 -21.52
CA HIS A 19 -35.71 -0.96 -21.99
C HIS A 19 -34.70 -1.14 -20.85
N LEU A 20 -35.13 -0.98 -19.59
CA LEU A 20 -34.25 -1.13 -18.43
C LEU A 20 -33.68 -2.55 -18.35
N GLY A 21 -34.48 -3.57 -18.71
CA GLY A 21 -34.02 -4.95 -18.75
C GLY A 21 -32.80 -5.12 -19.66
N ASP A 22 -32.90 -4.67 -20.92
CA ASP A 22 -31.80 -4.73 -21.89
C ASP A 22 -30.59 -3.91 -21.44
N ALA A 23 -30.82 -2.72 -20.88
CA ALA A 23 -29.75 -1.86 -20.38
C ALA A 23 -29.04 -2.46 -19.15
N ILE A 24 -29.78 -3.08 -18.22
CA ILE A 24 -29.19 -3.81 -17.09
C ILE A 24 -28.43 -5.03 -17.58
N THR A 25 -28.98 -5.78 -18.54
CA THR A 25 -28.28 -6.90 -19.17
C THR A 25 -26.96 -6.44 -19.76
N ALA A 26 -26.93 -5.37 -20.57
CA ALA A 26 -25.68 -4.82 -21.11
C ALA A 26 -24.71 -4.34 -20.01
N LEU A 27 -25.23 -3.69 -18.96
CA LEU A 27 -24.41 -3.25 -17.82
C LEU A 27 -23.88 -4.38 -16.94
N THR A 28 -24.51 -5.56 -16.94
CA THR A 28 -24.11 -6.71 -16.11
C THR A 28 -23.43 -7.81 -16.91
N ASN A 29 -23.50 -7.76 -18.24
CA ASN A 29 -22.91 -8.71 -19.15
C ASN A 29 -21.49 -8.27 -19.53
N GLU A 30 -20.49 -8.78 -18.83
CA GLU A 30 -19.06 -8.51 -19.08
C GLU A 30 -18.64 -8.77 -20.53
N TRP A 31 -19.36 -9.65 -21.25
CA TRP A 31 -19.12 -9.94 -22.67
C TRP A 31 -19.53 -8.79 -23.62
N GLU A 32 -20.35 -7.85 -23.15
CA GLU A 32 -20.76 -6.64 -23.90
C GLU A 32 -19.93 -5.41 -23.51
N TRP A 33 -19.10 -5.51 -22.48
CA TRP A 33 -18.26 -4.40 -22.04
C TRP A 33 -17.14 -4.17 -23.05
N VAL A 34 -17.06 -2.95 -23.55
CA VAL A 34 -15.89 -2.50 -24.33
C VAL A 34 -14.87 -2.02 -23.32
N GLU A 35 -13.66 -2.57 -23.40
CA GLU A 35 -12.52 -2.11 -22.60
C GLU A 35 -12.27 -0.62 -22.88
N VAL A 36 -12.38 0.20 -21.84
CA VAL A 36 -12.08 1.63 -21.90
C VAL A 36 -10.83 1.88 -21.09
N ASN A 37 -9.72 2.14 -21.78
CA ASN A 37 -8.36 2.32 -21.25
C ASN A 37 -7.71 1.02 -20.73
N ASP A 38 -6.94 1.12 -19.66
CA ASP A 38 -6.01 0.10 -19.20
C ASP A 38 -6.71 -1.22 -18.86
N THR A 39 -5.99 -2.33 -19.03
CA THR A 39 -6.56 -3.65 -18.79
C THR A 39 -6.93 -3.79 -17.32
N VAL A 40 -7.89 -4.67 -16.99
CA VAL A 40 -8.21 -4.98 -15.58
C VAL A 40 -6.94 -5.36 -14.79
N ALA A 41 -5.95 -5.99 -15.46
CA ALA A 41 -4.67 -6.32 -14.85
C ALA A 41 -3.82 -5.08 -14.52
N ASP A 42 -3.85 -4.06 -15.37
CA ASP A 42 -3.12 -2.80 -15.16
C ASP A 42 -3.76 -1.98 -14.02
N VAL A 43 -5.10 -1.92 -13.97
CA VAL A 43 -5.82 -1.27 -12.86
C VAL A 43 -5.55 -1.98 -11.54
N VAL A 44 -5.51 -3.32 -11.54
CA VAL A 44 -5.17 -4.12 -10.36
C VAL A 44 -3.70 -3.93 -9.97
N ALA A 45 -2.78 -3.83 -10.93
CA ALA A 45 -1.37 -3.58 -10.68
C ALA A 45 -1.16 -2.18 -10.09
N GLU A 46 -1.75 -1.13 -10.67
CA GLU A 46 -1.66 0.23 -10.16
C GLU A 46 -2.29 0.37 -8.75
N ALA A 47 -3.45 -0.26 -8.53
CA ALA A 47 -4.09 -0.29 -7.22
C ALA A 47 -3.23 -1.05 -6.19
N LYS A 48 -2.60 -2.15 -6.60
CA LYS A 48 -1.68 -2.92 -5.75
C LYS A 48 -0.43 -2.11 -5.41
N ASP A 49 0.21 -1.48 -6.39
CA ASP A 49 1.39 -0.63 -6.21
C ASP A 49 1.07 0.55 -5.27
N SER A 50 -0.10 1.17 -5.44
CA SER A 50 -0.56 2.26 -4.57
C SER A 50 -0.77 1.81 -3.12
N VAL A 51 -1.35 0.63 -2.94
CA VAL A 51 -1.60 0.05 -1.60
C VAL A 51 -0.29 -0.40 -0.95
N GLU A 52 0.59 -1.07 -1.68
CA GLU A 52 1.89 -1.53 -1.19
C GLU A 52 2.81 -0.35 -0.85
N SER A 53 2.82 0.71 -1.66
CA SER A 53 3.51 1.96 -1.36
C SER A 53 2.96 2.65 -0.11
N TRP A 54 1.65 2.61 0.12
CA TRP A 54 1.08 3.23 1.32
C TRP A 54 1.41 2.43 2.58
N TYR A 55 1.43 1.10 2.48
CA TYR A 55 1.83 0.25 3.60
C TYR A 55 3.35 0.28 3.85
N SER A 56 4.19 0.48 2.83
CA SER A 56 5.66 0.52 3.02
C SER A 56 6.08 1.65 3.96
N ASP A 57 5.50 2.84 3.78
CA ASP A 57 5.82 4.01 4.62
C ASP A 57 5.35 3.79 6.07
N MET A 58 4.22 3.11 6.26
CA MET A 58 3.70 2.75 7.57
C MET A 58 4.56 1.74 8.32
N LEU A 59 5.42 1.00 7.60
CA LEU A 59 6.30 -0.02 8.18
C LEU A 59 7.68 0.53 8.56
N ILE A 60 8.04 1.77 8.19
CA ILE A 60 9.33 2.36 8.54
C ILE A 60 9.45 2.44 10.08
N GLY A 61 10.48 1.78 10.62
CA GLY A 61 10.72 1.69 12.06
C GLY A 61 9.84 0.68 12.81
N SER A 62 8.90 0.01 12.13
CA SER A 62 8.12 -1.06 12.73
C SER A 62 8.97 -2.33 12.95
N VAL A 63 8.67 -3.06 14.02
CA VAL A 63 9.32 -4.34 14.33
C VAL A 63 8.30 -5.46 14.13
N ALA A 64 8.60 -6.42 13.26
CA ALA A 64 7.77 -7.60 13.06
C ALA A 64 8.60 -8.89 13.16
N THR A 65 7.93 -9.98 13.52
CA THR A 65 8.53 -11.31 13.63
C THR A 65 8.46 -12.07 12.32
N TRP A 66 9.44 -12.93 12.08
CA TRP A 66 9.51 -13.83 10.93
C TRP A 66 9.86 -15.25 11.41
N ILE A 67 9.48 -16.29 10.66
CA ILE A 67 9.61 -17.70 11.10
C ILE A 67 10.85 -18.39 10.50
N ILE A 68 11.26 -18.04 9.28
CA ILE A 68 12.36 -18.72 8.57
C ILE A 68 13.45 -17.74 8.15
N ASN A 69 13.12 -16.78 7.28
CA ASN A 69 14.03 -15.73 6.85
C ASN A 69 13.27 -14.40 6.84
N PRO A 70 13.93 -13.27 7.15
CA PRO A 70 13.34 -11.97 6.95
C PRO A 70 13.08 -11.73 5.44
N PRO A 71 12.06 -10.94 5.08
CA PRO A 71 11.87 -10.49 3.71
C PRO A 71 13.09 -9.68 3.21
N SER A 72 13.25 -9.60 1.89
CA SER A 72 14.34 -8.82 1.30
C SER A 72 14.25 -7.34 1.69
N GLY A 73 15.39 -6.73 2.05
CA GLY A 73 15.48 -5.33 2.46
C GLY A 73 15.16 -5.06 3.94
N TRP A 74 14.74 -6.07 4.70
CA TRP A 74 14.48 -5.92 6.13
C TRP A 74 15.78 -6.00 6.94
N LEU A 75 15.93 -5.09 7.90
CA LEU A 75 17.05 -5.09 8.83
C LEU A 75 16.76 -6.03 10.01
N VAL A 76 17.79 -6.71 10.49
CA VAL A 76 17.68 -7.68 11.60
C VAL A 76 18.14 -7.02 12.89
N LEU A 77 17.50 -7.36 14.00
CA LEU A 77 17.89 -6.90 15.34
C LEU A 77 19.02 -7.81 15.89
N ASP A 78 20.20 -7.74 15.28
CA ASP A 78 21.36 -8.59 15.56
C ASP A 78 22.61 -7.81 16.04
N GLY A 79 22.43 -6.55 16.46
CA GLY A 79 23.56 -5.69 16.84
C GLY A 79 24.27 -5.00 15.67
N SER A 80 23.83 -5.22 14.42
CA SER A 80 24.44 -4.59 13.24
C SER A 80 24.36 -3.06 13.26
N THR A 81 25.38 -2.44 12.66
CA THR A 81 25.48 -0.99 12.50
C THR A 81 25.37 -0.58 11.04
N TYR A 82 24.57 0.45 10.78
CA TYR A 82 24.25 0.95 9.44
C TYR A 82 24.49 2.45 9.35
N ALA A 83 24.74 2.96 8.15
CA ALA A 83 24.88 4.39 7.91
C ALA A 83 23.50 5.05 7.80
N ASN A 84 23.34 6.22 8.42
CA ASN A 84 22.11 7.01 8.34
C ASN A 84 21.79 7.39 6.88
N ALA A 85 22.82 7.62 6.06
CA ALA A 85 22.66 7.98 4.67
C ALA A 85 22.00 6.89 3.81
N ASP A 86 22.13 5.62 4.21
CA ASP A 86 21.52 4.49 3.50
C ASP A 86 20.04 4.30 3.89
N TYR A 87 19.65 4.77 5.08
CA TYR A 87 18.29 4.64 5.63
C TYR A 87 17.81 5.94 6.30
N PRO A 88 17.70 7.06 5.56
CA PRO A 88 17.46 8.38 6.14
C PRO A 88 16.14 8.44 6.93
N GLU A 89 15.05 7.94 6.35
CA GLU A 89 13.71 7.95 6.95
C GLU A 89 13.64 7.11 8.24
N LEU A 90 14.33 5.97 8.27
CA LEU A 90 14.43 5.16 9.48
C LEU A 90 15.26 5.88 10.54
N SER A 91 16.40 6.44 10.15
CA SER A 91 17.30 7.12 11.08
C SER A 91 16.67 8.32 11.78
N ASP A 92 15.76 9.02 11.11
CA ASP A 92 14.99 10.15 11.67
C ASP A 92 13.99 9.71 12.74
N LEU A 93 13.53 8.46 12.70
CA LEU A 93 12.55 7.90 13.64
C LEU A 93 13.18 7.15 14.82
N LEU A 94 14.45 6.72 14.69
CA LEU A 94 15.09 5.92 15.71
C LEU A 94 15.37 6.73 16.99
N PRO A 95 15.20 6.11 18.18
CA PRO A 95 15.60 6.72 19.44
C PRO A 95 17.08 7.13 19.44
N ALA A 96 17.38 8.30 20.02
CA ALA A 96 18.73 8.88 20.02
C ALA A 96 19.82 7.96 20.61
N HIS A 97 19.48 7.03 21.51
CA HIS A 97 20.45 6.10 22.10
C HIS A 97 20.95 5.02 21.12
N LEU A 98 20.24 4.81 20.01
CA LEU A 98 20.65 3.93 18.92
C LEU A 98 21.49 4.66 17.87
N ILE A 99 21.54 6.00 17.91
CA ILE A 99 22.26 6.84 16.95
C ILE A 99 23.64 7.21 17.51
N SER A 100 24.68 7.02 16.70
CA SER A 100 26.05 7.42 17.00
C SER A 100 26.69 8.10 15.79
N GLY A 101 26.68 9.43 15.79
CA GLY A 101 27.21 10.23 14.69
C GLY A 101 26.44 10.01 13.39
N ALA A 102 27.12 9.50 12.37
CA ALA A 102 26.54 9.24 11.04
C ALA A 102 25.93 7.83 10.89
N ASN A 103 25.88 7.06 11.96
CA ASN A 103 25.42 5.67 11.95
C ASN A 103 24.36 5.42 13.04
N PHE A 104 23.61 4.33 12.89
CA PHE A 104 22.78 3.76 13.94
C PHE A 104 23.12 2.28 14.15
N THR A 105 22.96 1.82 15.39
CA THR A 105 23.18 0.43 15.77
C THR A 105 21.87 -0.17 16.26
N LEU A 106 21.43 -1.27 15.63
CA LEU A 106 20.21 -1.96 16.05
C LEU A 106 20.48 -2.79 17.32
N PRO A 107 19.48 -2.97 18.20
CA PRO A 107 19.58 -3.91 19.31
C PRO A 107 19.91 -5.33 18.84
N ASP A 108 20.65 -6.08 19.64
CA ASP A 108 20.82 -7.53 19.48
C ASP A 108 19.78 -8.25 20.34
N VAL A 109 18.88 -8.99 19.70
CA VAL A 109 17.86 -9.80 20.40
C VAL A 109 18.18 -11.29 20.43
N GLU A 110 19.25 -11.74 19.77
CA GLU A 110 19.65 -13.14 19.78
C GLU A 110 20.20 -13.54 21.16
N GLU A 111 20.83 -12.60 21.87
CA GLU A 111 21.36 -12.79 23.24
C GLU A 111 20.48 -12.15 24.34
N ALA A 112 19.30 -11.63 24.00
CA ALA A 112 18.49 -10.84 24.93
C ALA A 112 17.75 -11.66 26.02
N PHE A 113 17.71 -12.98 25.91
CA PHE A 113 17.13 -13.86 26.94
C PHE A 113 18.11 -14.99 27.31
N PRO A 114 18.46 -15.17 28.60
CA PRO A 114 19.30 -16.26 29.08
C PRO A 114 18.64 -17.64 29.00
#